data_AF-A0A432F5V0-F1
#
_entry.id   AF-A0A432F5V0-F1
#
_cell.length_a   1.000
_cell.length_b   1.000
_cell.length_c   1.000
_cell.angle_alpha   90.00
_cell.angle_beta   90.00
_cell.angle_gamma   90.00
#
_symmetry.space_group_name_H-M   'P 1'
#
loop_
_entity.id
_entity.type
_entity.pdbx_description
1 polymer ?
#
loop_
_entity_poly.entity_id
_entity_poly.type
_entity_poly.pdbx_seq_one_letter_code
_entity_poly.pdbx_strand_id
1 'polypeptide(L)' 'LEAKGGKIVQYYLTLGAQDAVVVCELPDDETMAGAMLAQAGLGNLRTTTMRAFTEAEIPGVLSKVSLT' A
#
# COMPACT_ATOMS: atom_id res chain seq x y z
N LEU A 1 4.33 -8.90 7.65
CA LEU A 1 3.31 -7.87 7.88
C LEU A 1 2.66 -8.05 9.24
N GLU A 2 2.14 -9.24 9.55
CA GLU A 2 1.47 -9.54 10.83
C GLU A 2 2.31 -9.27 12.07
N ALA A 3 3.59 -9.67 12.07
CA ALA A 3 4.52 -9.39 13.18
C ALA A 3 4.73 -7.88 13.47
N LYS A 4 4.35 -7.00 12.54
CA LYS A 4 4.41 -5.53 12.66
C LYS A 4 3.02 -4.90 12.82
N GLY A 5 2.01 -5.69 13.18
CA GLY A 5 0.62 -5.24 13.30
C GLY A 5 -0.09 -5.00 11.97
N GLY A 6 0.49 -5.43 10.84
CA GLY A 6 -0.08 -5.28 9.52
C GLY A 6 -0.89 -6.49 9.07
N LYS A 7 -1.92 -6.28 8.26
CA LYS A 7 -2.80 -7.33 7.73
C LYS A 7 -2.79 -7.32 6.20
N ILE A 8 -2.70 -8.49 5.57
CA ILE A 8 -3.01 -8.62 4.14
C ILE A 8 -4.53 -8.73 4.03
N VAL A 9 -5.15 -7.77 3.35
CA VAL A 9 -6.59 -7.73 3.10
C VAL A 9 -6.93 -8.59 1.90
N GLN A 10 -6.15 -8.47 0.81
CA GLN A 10 -6.35 -9.24 -0.42
C GLN A 10 -5.03 -9.50 -1.15
N TYR A 11 -5.02 -10.59 -1.92
CA TYR A 11 -3.96 -10.94 -2.87
C TYR A 11 -4.59 -11.30 -4.21
N TYR A 12 -4.08 -10.72 -5.29
CA TYR A 12 -4.48 -11.03 -6.65
C TYR A 12 -3.26 -11.36 -7.49
N LEU A 13 -3.31 -12.48 -8.19
CA LEU A 13 -2.42 -12.76 -9.31
C LEU A 13 -2.94 -11.96 -10.51
N THR A 14 -2.08 -11.17 -11.14
CA THR A 14 -2.45 -10.33 -12.29
C THR A 14 -1.61 -10.66 -13.51
N LEU A 15 -2.19 -10.52 -14.69
CA LEU A 15 -1.48 -10.64 -15.96
C LEU A 15 -1.31 -9.25 -16.54
N GLY A 16 -0.11 -8.68 -16.43
CA GLY A 16 0.17 -7.32 -16.85
C GLY A 16 1.55 -6.84 -16.45
N ALA A 17 1.69 -5.52 -16.24
CA ALA A 17 2.97 -4.91 -15.87
C ALA A 17 3.48 -5.35 -14.49
N GLN A 18 2.59 -5.77 -13.60
CA GLN A 18 2.90 -6.39 -12.32
C GLN A 18 2.22 -7.76 -12.28
N ASP A 19 2.89 -8.76 -11.69
CA ASP A 19 2.44 -10.14 -11.54
C ASP A 19 1.52 -10.35 -10.34
N ALA A 20 1.59 -9.46 -9.35
CA ALA A 20 0.74 -9.47 -8.17
C ALA A 20 0.28 -8.07 -7.76
N VAL A 21 -0.94 -8.02 -7.21
CA VAL A 21 -1.46 -6.86 -6.47
C VAL A 21 -1.84 -7.32 -5.07
N VAL A 22 -1.29 -6.65 -4.06
CA VAL A 22 -1.55 -6.95 -2.65
C VAL A 22 -2.15 -5.71 -2.00
N VAL A 23 -3.31 -5.89 -1.37
CA VAL A 23 -3.94 -4.86 -0.53
C VAL A 23 -3.60 -5.22 0.91
N CYS A 24 -2.97 -4.30 1.63
CA CYS A 24 -2.61 -4.49 3.03
C CYS A 24 -2.88 -3.23 3.84
N GLU A 25 -3.18 -3.43 5.12
CA GLU A 25 -3.39 -2.40 6.12
C GLU A 25 -2.25 -2.48 7.14
N LEU A 26 -1.68 -1.35 7.49
CA LEU A 26 -0.67 -1.24 8.54
C LEU A 26 -1.00 -0.07 9.46
N PRO A 27 -0.45 -0.04 10.69
CA PRO A 27 -0.75 1.02 11.66
C PRO A 27 -0.42 2.43 11.18
N ASP A 28 0.63 2.57 10.36
CA ASP A 28 1.14 3.84 9.86
C ASP A 28 2.00 3.66 8.58
N ASP A 29 2.25 4.78 7.89
CA ASP A 29 3.00 4.82 6.63
C ASP A 29 4.48 4.44 6.80
N GLU A 30 5.10 4.73 7.96
CA GLU A 30 6.49 4.38 8.25
C GLU A 30 6.68 2.85 8.37
N THR A 31 5.74 2.19 9.06
CA THR A 31 5.69 0.74 9.21
C THR A 31 5.49 0.06 7.86
N MET A 32 4.66 0.65 6.97
CA MET A 32 4.47 0.17 5.60
C MET A 32 5.75 0.30 4.78
N ALA A 33 6.38 1.47 4.79
CA ALA A 33 7.64 1.70 4.08
C ALA A 33 8.74 0.72 4.54
N GLY A 34 8.91 0.54 5.86
CA GLY A 34 9.87 -0.40 6.42
C GLY A 34 9.57 -1.86 6.08
N ALA A 35 8.30 -2.26 5.97
CA ALA A 35 7.92 -3.59 5.51
C ALA A 35 8.25 -3.80 4.01
N MET A 36 7.96 -2.82 3.17
CA MET A 36 8.23 -2.89 1.73
C MET A 36 9.72 -2.87 1.40
N LEU A 37 10.52 -2.08 2.13
CA LEU A 37 11.98 -2.07 1.99
C LEU A 37 12.60 -3.40 2.41
N ALA A 38 12.13 -3.98 3.52
CA ALA A 38 12.59 -5.31 3.94
C ALA A 38 12.26 -6.38 2.89
N GLN A 39 11.05 -6.33 2.30
CA GLN A 39 10.66 -7.25 1.23
C GLN A 39 11.51 -7.07 -0.04
N ALA A 40 11.74 -5.83 -0.47
CA ALA A 40 12.59 -5.52 -1.62
C ALA A 40 14.05 -5.96 -1.40
N GLY A 41 14.55 -5.87 -0.16
CA GLY A 41 15.88 -6.33 0.23
C GLY A 41 16.12 -7.83 0.07
N LEU A 42 15.07 -8.65 -0.01
CA LEU A 42 15.20 -10.08 -0.31
C LEU A 42 15.56 -10.35 -1.79
N GLY A 43 15.42 -9.34 -2.67
CA GLY A 43 15.83 -9.42 -4.07
C GLY A 43 14.96 -10.29 -4.98
N ASN A 44 13.89 -10.89 -4.44
CA ASN A 44 12.99 -11.77 -5.19
C ASN A 44 11.84 -11.04 -5.89
N LEU A 45 11.54 -9.80 -5.50
CA LEU A 45 10.45 -8.99 -6.05
C LEU A 45 10.85 -7.51 -6.12
N ARG A 46 10.29 -6.80 -7.11
CA ARG A 46 10.29 -5.33 -7.15
C ARG A 46 8.89 -4.85 -6.83
N THR A 47 8.77 -3.93 -5.88
CA THR A 47 7.46 -3.43 -5.43
C THR A 47 7.21 -2.01 -5.95
N THR A 48 5.95 -1.72 -6.28
CA THR A 48 5.42 -0.36 -6.44
C THR A 48 4.35 -0.18 -5.38
N THR A 49 4.59 0.70 -4.41
CA THR A 49 3.68 0.92 -3.29
C THR A 49 2.84 2.16 -3.55
N MET A 50 1.52 2.07 -3.34
CA MET A 50 0.59 3.17 -3.47
C MET A 50 -0.26 3.27 -2.20
N ARG A 51 -0.40 4.48 -1.65
CA ARG A 51 -1.37 4.74 -0.59
C ARG A 51 -2.77 4.72 -1.20
N ALA A 52 -3.62 3.86 -0.68
CA ALA A 52 -5.03 3.82 -1.01
C ALA A 52 -5.81 4.70 -0.02
N PHE A 53 -6.47 5.75 -0.52
CA PHE A 53 -7.44 6.50 0.28
C PHE A 53 -8.76 5.75 0.26
N THR A 54 -9.36 5.59 1.44
CA THR A 54 -10.70 5.06 1.60
C THR A 54 -11.73 6.06 1.07
N GLU A 55 -12.93 5.59 0.74
CA GLU A 55 -14.04 6.46 0.32
C GLU A 55 -14.32 7.57 1.34
N ALA A 56 -14.21 7.26 2.64
CA ALA A 56 -14.38 8.21 3.73
C ALA A 56 -13.29 9.30 3.80
N GLU A 57 -12.08 9.03 3.28
CA GLU A 57 -10.99 10.01 3.23
C GLU A 57 -11.10 10.95 2.01
N ILE A 58 -11.82 10.56 0.95
CA ILE A 58 -11.94 11.34 -0.29
C ILE A 58 -12.40 12.78 -0.04
N PRO A 59 -13.45 13.07 0.76
CA PRO A 59 -13.85 14.45 1.06
C PRO A 59 -12.71 15.27 1.70
N GLY A 60 -11.91 14.64 2.56
CA GLY A 60 -10.74 15.26 3.18
C GLY A 60 -9.68 15.62 2.14
N VAL A 61 -9.40 14.72 1.18
CA VAL A 61 -8.50 15.00 0.05
C VAL A 61 -9.04 16.15 -0.80
N LEU A 62 -10.33 16.13 -1.15
CA LEU A 62 -10.98 17.16 -1.96
C LEU A 62 -10.97 18.53 -1.27
N SER A 63 -11.11 18.57 0.06
CA SER A 63 -11.07 19.83 0.82
C SER A 63 -9.73 20.57 0.72
N LYS A 64 -8.66 19.87 0.34
CA LYS A 64 -7.31 20.44 0.15
C LYS A 64 -7.09 20.97 -1.26
N VAL A 65 -7.97 20.66 -2.20
CA VAL A 65 -7.92 21.19 -3.56
C VAL A 65 -8.59 22.56 -3.54
N SER A 66 -7.81 23.64 -3.63
CA SER A 66 -8.35 24.97 -3.93
C SER A 66 -8.76 24.98 -5.40
N LEU A 67 -10.05 24.77 -5.64
CA LEU A 67 -10.66 25.15 -6.91
C LEU A 67 -10.98 26.64 -6.81
N THR A 68 -10.07 27.46 -7.33
CA THR A 68 -10.33 28.87 -7.61
C THR A 68 -11.42 29.01 -8.67
#